data_AF-A0A2V9LKZ5-F1
#
_entry.id   AF-A0A2V9LKZ5-F1
#
_cell.length_a   1.000
_cell.length_b   1.000
_cell.length_c   1.000
_cell.angle_alpha   90.00
_cell.angle_beta   90.00
_cell.angle_gamma   90.00
#
_symmetry.space_group_name_H-M   'P 1'
#
loop_
_entity.id
_entity.type
_entity.pdbx_description
1 polymer ?
#
loop_
_entity_poly.entity_id
_entity_poly.type
_entity_poly.pdbx_seq_one_letter_code
_entity_poly.pdbx_strand_id
1 'polypeptide(L)'
;MWFTVVGVVGDMHRRGLENEPSPQMFEPLAQDPSRLATLLVRTSRGDPLKMVGTIQAAVHRVNKQVPVYGVATLDRQLGALLGQRRFQTSLLIGFSVVALLMAAIGIFGLIQYSLVDADTWDRYPHRTRRAEA
;
A
#
# COMPACT_ATOMS: atom_id res chain seq x y z
N MET A 1 0.08 32.84 -25.46
CA MET A 1 0.13 31.56 -26.20
C MET A 1 -1.19 30.83 -25.93
N TRP A 2 -1.76 30.14 -26.92
CA TRP A 2 -3.04 29.44 -26.81
C TRP A 2 -2.82 27.97 -27.19
N PHE A 3 -3.49 27.06 -26.48
CA PHE A 3 -3.44 25.62 -26.76
C PHE A 3 -4.76 25.18 -27.37
N THR A 4 -4.71 24.26 -28.34
CA THR A 4 -5.90 23.66 -28.93
C THR A 4 -6.11 22.27 -28.32
N VAL A 5 -7.28 22.04 -27.73
CA VAL A 5 -7.64 20.73 -27.18
C VAL A 5 -8.08 19.82 -28.33
N VAL A 6 -7.31 18.76 -28.57
CA VAL A 6 -7.59 17.75 -29.62
C VAL A 6 -8.38 16.55 -29.10
N GLY A 7 -8.52 16.42 -27.78
CA GLY A 7 -9.25 15.32 -27.14
C GLY A 7 -9.18 15.40 -25.62
N VAL A 8 -10.06 14.65 -24.96
CA VAL A 8 -10.11 14.51 -23.50
C VAL A 8 -10.09 13.01 -23.18
N VAL A 9 -9.27 12.63 -22.21
CA VAL A 9 -9.16 11.26 -21.70
C VAL A 9 -9.80 11.18 -20.31
N GLY A 10 -10.17 9.97 -19.88
CA GLY A 10 -10.71 9.74 -18.55
C GLY A 10 -9.71 10.03 -17.43
N ASP A 11 -10.23 10.23 -16.22
CA ASP A 11 -9.43 10.61 -15.05
C ASP A 11 -8.39 9.57 -14.67
N MET A 12 -7.19 10.04 -14.31
CA MET A 12 -6.07 9.20 -13.89
C MET A 12 -5.58 9.58 -12.49
N HIS A 13 -5.63 8.61 -11.58
CA HIS A 13 -5.18 8.73 -10.19
C HIS A 13 -3.66 8.59 -10.09
N ARG A 14 -2.93 9.62 -10.51
CA ARG A 14 -1.47 9.61 -10.57
C ARG A 14 -0.79 9.72 -9.20
N ARG A 15 -1.47 10.27 -8.20
CA ARG A 15 -0.93 10.47 -6.83
C ARG A 15 -1.43 9.43 -5.82
N GLY A 16 -1.96 8.30 -6.29
CA GLY A 16 -2.62 7.31 -5.44
C GLY A 16 -4.14 7.33 -5.62
N LEU A 17 -4.78 6.19 -5.37
CA LEU A 17 -6.23 5.98 -5.55
C LEU A 17 -7.09 6.77 -4.56
N GLU A 18 -6.50 7.20 -3.45
CA GLU A 18 -7.12 7.94 -2.35
C GLU A 18 -7.18 9.45 -2.60
N ASN A 19 -6.40 9.95 -3.57
CA ASN A 19 -6.29 11.37 -3.86
C ASN A 19 -7.13 11.70 -5.09
N GLU A 20 -7.84 12.83 -5.06
CA GLU A 20 -8.60 13.29 -6.22
C GLU A 20 -7.70 13.44 -7.46
N PRO A 21 -8.26 13.17 -8.67
CA PRO A 21 -7.55 13.38 -9.91
C PRO A 21 -7.05 14.83 -10.03
N SER A 22 -5.74 15.02 -10.08
CA SER A 22 -5.17 16.35 -10.31
C SER A 22 -5.26 16.70 -11.81
N PRO A 23 -5.56 17.95 -12.19
CA PRO A 23 -5.55 18.39 -13.58
C PRO A 23 -4.22 18.06 -14.26
N GLN A 24 -4.29 17.41 -15.43
CA GLN A 24 -3.14 17.03 -16.24
C GLN A 24 -3.43 17.32 -17.72
N MET A 25 -2.39 17.80 -18.41
CA MET A 25 -2.40 18.03 -19.85
C MET A 25 -1.34 17.15 -20.49
N PHE A 26 -1.66 16.57 -21.65
CA PHE A 26 -0.74 15.79 -22.46
C PHE A 26 -0.36 16.57 -23.71
N GLU A 27 0.94 16.68 -23.95
CA GLU A 27 1.49 17.38 -25.10
C GLU A 27 2.33 16.41 -25.94
N PRO A 28 2.25 16.48 -27.28
CA PRO A 28 3.13 15.70 -28.13
C PRO A 28 4.60 16.04 -27.85
N LEU A 29 5.44 15.01 -27.72
CA LEU A 29 6.89 15.19 -27.51
C LEU A 29 7.56 16.04 -28.60
N ALA A 30 6.99 16.06 -29.81
CA ALA A 30 7.47 16.89 -30.91
C ALA A 30 7.18 18.40 -30.74
N GLN A 31 6.18 18.75 -29.92
CA GLN A 31 5.81 20.15 -29.63
C GLN A 31 6.56 20.70 -28.41
N ASP A 32 6.78 19.87 -27.39
CA ASP A 32 7.62 20.21 -26.22
C ASP A 32 8.70 19.13 -25.97
N PRO A 33 9.86 19.24 -26.64
CA PRO A 33 10.93 18.26 -26.49
C PRO A 33 11.59 18.36 -25.11
N SER A 34 11.37 17.35 -24.27
CA SER A 34 12.11 17.22 -23.01
C SER A 34 13.53 16.71 -23.24
N ARG A 35 14.51 17.24 -22.47
CA ARG A 35 15.87 16.69 -22.41
C ARG A 35 15.91 15.30 -21.75
N LEU A 36 14.91 15.00 -20.94
CA LEU A 36 14.73 13.72 -20.26
C LEU A 36 13.47 13.06 -20.80
N ALA A 37 13.64 11.99 -21.58
CA ALA A 37 12.53 11.23 -22.13
C ALA A 37 12.48 9.84 -21.47
N THR A 38 11.30 9.43 -21.02
CA THR A 38 11.04 8.06 -20.58
C THR A 38 10.32 7.32 -21.70
N LEU A 39 10.90 6.20 -22.13
CA LEU A 39 10.32 5.33 -23.15
C LEU A 39 9.48 4.24 -22.48
N LEU A 40 8.17 4.25 -22.72
CA LEU A 40 7.29 3.13 -22.41
C LEU A 40 7.17 2.24 -23.64
N VAL A 41 7.56 0.98 -23.49
CA VAL A 41 7.48 -0.02 -24.56
C VAL A 41 6.53 -1.12 -24.14
N ARG A 42 5.49 -1.34 -24.95
CA ARG A 42 4.55 -2.45 -24.79
C ARG A 42 5.04 -3.63 -25.61
N THR A 43 5.28 -4.77 -24.97
CA THR A 43 5.67 -6.02 -25.63
C THR A 43 4.47 -6.96 -25.74
N SER A 44 4.28 -7.58 -26.91
CA SER A 44 3.07 -8.37 -27.21
C SER A 44 3.12 -9.80 -26.64
N ARG A 45 4.31 -10.40 -26.51
CA ARG A 45 4.53 -11.73 -25.94
C ARG A 45 5.97 -11.89 -25.45
N GLY A 46 6.16 -12.70 -24.41
CA GLY A 46 7.48 -13.07 -23.87
C GLY A 46 7.98 -12.14 -22.75
N ASP A 47 9.19 -12.41 -22.28
CA ASP A 47 9.85 -11.61 -21.24
C ASP A 47 10.24 -10.22 -21.80
N PRO A 48 9.67 -9.11 -21.26
CA PRO A 48 9.97 -7.76 -21.72
C PRO A 48 11.46 -7.40 -21.61
N LEU A 49 12.17 -7.99 -20.64
CA LEU A 49 13.59 -7.70 -20.42
C LEU A 49 14.48 -8.20 -21.57
N LYS A 50 14.02 -9.18 -22.35
CA LYS A 50 14.74 -9.64 -23.54
C LYS A 50 14.77 -8.60 -24.65
N MET A 51 13.83 -7.65 -24.66
CA MET A 51 13.77 -6.58 -25.67
C MET A 51 14.74 -5.44 -25.39
N VAL A 52 15.28 -5.37 -24.17
CA VAL A 52 16.13 -4.26 -23.71
C VAL A 52 17.36 -4.08 -24.60
N GLY A 53 18.05 -5.18 -24.96
CA GLY A 53 19.21 -5.12 -25.84
C GLY A 53 18.88 -4.56 -27.22
N THR A 54 17.75 -4.97 -27.79
CA THR A 54 17.27 -4.46 -29.09
C THR A 54 16.93 -2.97 -29.03
N ILE A 55 16.24 -2.53 -27.97
CA ILE A 55 15.90 -1.12 -27.76
C ILE A 55 17.17 -0.29 -27.59
N GLN A 56 18.09 -0.74 -26.75
CA GLN A 56 19.36 -0.05 -26.50
C GLN A 56 20.18 0.08 -27.79
N ALA A 57 20.26 -0.98 -28.60
CA ALA A 57 20.91 -0.93 -29.90
C ALA A 57 20.23 0.07 -30.85
N ALA A 58 18.89 0.13 -30.86
CA ALA A 58 18.16 1.10 -31.69
C ALA A 58 18.40 2.55 -31.25
N VAL A 59 18.43 2.82 -29.95
CA VAL A 59 18.77 4.15 -29.41
C VAL A 59 20.21 4.54 -29.79
N HIS A 60 21.17 3.63 -29.61
CA HIS A 60 22.56 3.89 -29.95
C HIS A 60 22.83 4.03 -31.46
N ARG A 61 21.92 3.56 -32.34
CA ARG A 61 22.00 3.87 -33.78
C ARG A 61 21.71 5.33 -34.08
N VAL A 62 20.84 5.96 -33.29
CA VAL A 62 20.53 7.40 -33.42
C VAL A 62 21.60 8.22 -32.74
N ASN A 63 21.95 7.89 -31.48
CA ASN A 63 22.99 8.58 -30.73
C ASN A 63 23.66 7.65 -29.71
N LYS A 64 24.96 7.38 -29.89
CA LYS A 64 25.76 6.50 -29.01
C LYS A 64 26.10 7.11 -27.66
N GLN A 65 25.97 8.42 -27.50
CA GLN A 65 26.34 9.13 -26.25
C GLN A 65 25.19 9.18 -25.25
N VAL A 66 23.97 8.77 -25.65
CA VAL A 66 22.80 8.80 -24.77
C VAL A 66 22.80 7.55 -23.88
N PRO A 67 22.91 7.70 -22.55
CA PRO A 67 22.82 6.57 -21.65
C PRO A 67 21.38 6.06 -21.56
N VAL A 68 21.20 4.75 -21.75
CA VAL A 68 19.93 4.06 -21.44
C VAL A 68 20.03 3.52 -20.02
N TYR A 69 19.22 4.07 -19.11
CA TYR A 69 19.22 3.71 -17.69
C TYR A 69 17.79 3.57 -17.15
N GLY A 70 17.65 3.06 -15.93
CA GLY A 70 16.34 2.93 -15.27
C GLY A 70 15.44 1.85 -15.89
N VAL A 71 16.04 0.85 -16.54
CA VAL A 71 15.31 -0.25 -17.16
C VAL A 71 14.61 -1.09 -16.10
N ALA A 72 13.28 -1.07 -16.10
CA ALA A 72 12.46 -1.89 -15.22
C ALA A 72 11.15 -2.25 -15.93
N THR A 73 10.58 -3.41 -15.59
CA THR A 73 9.23 -3.77 -16.01
C THR A 73 8.22 -2.94 -15.23
N LEU A 74 7.06 -2.67 -15.84
CA LEU A 74 5.99 -1.94 -15.18
C LEU A 74 5.54 -2.66 -13.90
N ASP A 75 5.45 -4.00 -13.91
CA ASP A 75 5.14 -4.80 -12.72
C ASP A 75 6.12 -4.58 -11.58
N ARG A 76 7.42 -4.47 -11.88
CA ARG A 76 8.45 -4.24 -10.85
C ARG A 76 8.34 -2.84 -10.27
N GLN A 77 8.07 -1.83 -11.10
CA GLN A 77 7.84 -0.46 -10.61
C GLN A 77 6.56 -0.35 -9.78
N LEU A 78 5.46 -0.97 -10.24
CA LEU A 78 4.21 -1.04 -9.49
C LEU A 78 4.38 -1.80 -8.16
N GLY A 79 5.14 -2.89 -8.16
CA GLY A 79 5.47 -3.64 -6.96
C GLY A 79 6.21 -2.82 -5.91
N ALA A 80 7.15 -1.95 -6.34
CA ALA A 80 7.86 -1.04 -5.44
C ALA A 80 6.91 0.01 -4.83
N LEU A 81 6.00 0.57 -5.63
CA LEU A 81 5.00 1.53 -5.15
C LEU A 81 4.01 0.91 -4.15
N LEU A 82 3.61 -0.34 -4.37
CA LEU A 82 2.70 -1.08 -3.49
C LEU A 82 3.41 -1.69 -2.26
N GLY A 83 4.72 -1.85 -2.30
CA GLY A 83 5.51 -2.47 -1.23
C GLY A 83 5.39 -1.72 0.09
N GLN A 84 5.44 -0.38 0.06
CA GLN A 84 5.36 0.43 1.27
C GLN A 84 3.99 0.33 1.97
N ARG A 85 2.90 0.28 1.20
CA ARG A 85 1.56 0.02 1.76
C ARG A 85 1.46 -1.35 2.39
N ARG A 86 1.92 -2.39 1.69
CA ARG A 86 1.90 -3.77 2.20
C ARG A 86 2.66 -3.92 3.50
N PHE A 87 3.80 -3.24 3.63
CA PHE A 87 4.57 -3.23 4.86
C PHE A 87 3.79 -2.65 6.04
N GLN A 88 3.22 -1.44 5.87
CA GLN A 88 2.39 -0.81 6.91
C GLN A 88 1.19 -1.68 7.29
N THR A 89 0.50 -2.26 6.31
CA THR A 89 -0.63 -3.16 6.56
C THR A 89 -0.19 -4.41 7.33
N SER A 90 0.93 -5.01 6.98
CA SER A 90 1.44 -6.19 7.70
C SER A 90 1.80 -5.89 9.16
N LEU A 91 2.35 -4.71 9.44
CA LEU A 91 2.68 -4.27 10.79
C LEU A 91 1.43 -4.03 11.64
N LEU A 92 0.41 -3.38 11.05
CA LEU A 92 -0.90 -3.19 11.69
C LEU A 92 -1.59 -4.52 12.00
N ILE A 93 -1.55 -5.48 11.08
CA ILE A 93 -2.07 -6.83 11.30
C ILE A 93 -1.32 -7.49 12.46
N GLY A 94 0.02 -7.41 12.46
CA GLY A 94 0.86 -7.93 13.55
C GLY A 94 0.46 -7.38 14.91
N PHE A 95 0.37 -6.06 15.06
CA PHE A 95 -0.07 -5.43 16.31
C PHE A 95 -1.50 -5.78 16.70
N SER A 96 -2.40 -5.86 15.73
CA SER A 96 -3.79 -6.25 15.97
C SER A 96 -3.89 -7.65 16.54
N VAL A 97 -3.10 -8.60 16.03
CA VAL A 97 -3.06 -9.98 16.55
C VAL A 97 -2.56 -10.00 17.99
N VAL A 98 -1.48 -9.27 18.30
CA VAL A 98 -0.95 -9.21 19.68
C VAL A 98 -1.95 -8.57 20.63
N ALA A 99 -2.58 -7.46 20.23
CA ALA A 99 -3.60 -6.79 21.03
C ALA A 99 -4.80 -7.72 21.30
N LEU A 100 -5.24 -8.49 20.29
CA LEU A 100 -6.34 -9.44 20.42
C LEU A 100 -6.00 -10.57 21.41
N LEU A 101 -4.79 -11.11 21.35
CA LEU A 101 -4.31 -12.12 22.29
C LEU A 101 -4.26 -11.56 23.71
N MET A 102 -3.74 -10.35 23.87
CA MET A 102 -3.66 -9.71 25.18
C MET A 102 -5.05 -9.45 25.77
N ALA A 103 -6.00 -9.00 24.96
CA ALA A 103 -7.39 -8.81 25.36
C ALA A 103 -8.03 -10.14 25.79
N ALA A 104 -7.82 -11.22 25.03
CA ALA A 104 -8.34 -12.54 25.38
C ALA A 104 -7.80 -13.04 26.72
N ILE A 105 -6.50 -12.87 26.97
CA ILE A 105 -5.86 -13.23 28.24
C ILE A 105 -6.43 -12.39 29.39
N GLY A 106 -6.60 -11.08 29.19
CA GLY A 106 -7.17 -10.18 30.20
C GLY A 106 -8.61 -10.55 30.56
N ILE A 107 -9.43 -10.85 29.56
CA ILE A 107 -10.82 -11.31 29.76
C ILE A 107 -10.84 -12.64 30.53
N PHE A 108 -9.97 -13.59 30.17
CA PHE A 108 -9.87 -14.86 30.89
C PHE A 108 -9.50 -14.65 32.37
N GLY A 109 -8.54 -13.76 32.65
CA GLY A 109 -8.16 -13.42 34.03
C GLY A 109 -9.31 -12.80 34.84
N LEU A 110 -10.07 -11.87 34.24
CA LEU A 110 -11.21 -11.23 34.89
C LEU A 110 -12.33 -12.23 35.20
N ILE A 111 -12.62 -13.13 34.26
CA ILE A 111 -13.63 -14.18 34.47
C ILE A 111 -13.22 -15.08 35.63
N GLN A 112 -11.95 -15.52 35.69
CA GLN A 112 -11.45 -16.35 36.79
C GLN A 112 -11.55 -15.65 38.14
N TYR A 113 -11.18 -14.36 38.22
CA TYR A 113 -11.32 -13.59 39.45
C TYR A 113 -12.78 -13.47 39.90
N SER A 114 -13.70 -13.19 38.97
CA SER A 114 -15.13 -13.08 39.29
C SER A 114 -15.74 -14.38 39.80
N LEU A 115 -15.27 -15.54 39.30
CA LEU A 115 -15.71 -16.85 39.79
C LEU A 115 -15.21 -17.12 41.21
N VAL A 116 -13.96 -16.76 41.51
CA VAL A 116 -13.40 -16.89 42.86
C VAL A 116 -14.16 -16.00 43.85
N ASP A 117 -14.46 -14.76 43.48
CA ASP A 117 -15.18 -13.82 44.35
C ASP A 117 -16.66 -14.21 44.54
N ALA A 118 -17.28 -14.86 43.56
CA ALA A 118 -18.64 -15.41 43.70
C ALA A 118 -18.68 -16.60 44.69
N ASP A 119 -17.66 -17.47 44.69
CA ASP A 119 -17.54 -18.59 45.62
C ASP A 119 -17.23 -18.13 47.06
N THR A 120 -16.55 -17.00 47.25
CA THR A 120 -16.24 -16.47 48.59
C THR A 120 -17.46 -15.88 49.30
N TRP A 121 -18.40 -15.25 48.59
CA TRP A 121 -19.65 -14.77 49.17
C TRP A 121 -20.58 -15.91 49.62
N ASP A 122 -20.59 -17.05 48.92
CA ASP A 122 -21.40 -18.21 49.30
C ASP A 122 -20.84 -18.94 50.54
N ARG A 123 -19.52 -18.86 50.77
CA ARG A 123 -18.84 -19.54 51.88
C ARG A 123 -19.01 -18.87 53.25
N TYR A 124 -19.46 -17.62 53.31
CA TYR A 124 -19.72 -16.90 54.57
C TYR A 124 -21.16 -16.40 54.66
N PRO A 125 -22.14 -17.29 54.94
CA PRO A 125 -23.50 -16.85 55.23
C PRO A 125 -23.48 -15.96 56.47
N HIS A 126 -23.88 -14.71 56.28
CA HIS A 126 -23.89 -13.68 57.30
C HIS A 126 -24.82 -14.09 58.44
N ARG A 127 -24.25 -14.60 59.53
CA ARG A 127 -24.96 -14.85 60.80
C ARG A 127 -25.27 -13.51 61.45
N THR A 128 -26.36 -12.87 61.03
CA THR A 128 -26.92 -11.69 61.70
C THR A 128 -28.36 -11.95 62.09
N ARG A 129 -28.55 -12.41 63.33
CA ARG A 129 -29.68 -12.04 64.21
C ARG A 129 -29.55 -12.79 65.53
N ARG A 130 -29.06 -12.10 66.56
CA ARG A 130 -29.49 -12.26 67.96
C ARG A 130 -28.95 -11.08 68.76
N ALA A 131 -29.71 -10.00 68.75
CA ALA A 131 -29.65 -8.93 69.73
C ALA A 131 -31.11 -8.63 70.11
N GLU A 132 -31.68 -9.52 70.91
CA GLU A 132 -32.92 -9.30 71.65
C GLU A 132 -32.69 -9.89 73.04
N ALA A 133 -32.38 -9.02 74.01
CA ALA A 133 -32.61 -9.19 75.44
C ALA A 133 -32.39 -7.82 76.12
#